data_AF-A0AAJ4MNT5-F1
#
_entry.id   AF-A0AAJ4MNT5-F1
#
_cell.length_a   1.000
_cell.length_b   1.000
_cell.length_c   1.000
_cell.angle_alpha   90.00
_cell.angle_beta   90.00
_cell.angle_gamma   90.00
#
_symmetry.space_group_name_H-M   'P 1'
#
loop_
_entity.id
_entity.type
_entity.pdbx_description
1 polymer ?
#
loop_
_entity_poly.entity_id
_entity_poly.type
_entity_poly.pdbx_seq_one_letter_code
_entity_poly.pdbx_strand_id
1 'polypeptide(L)'
;MQAAQAQPQPTGPIDARAVWQERSLSACRSEQSTTAPDVCLLRTMQRSGARPQAIAAARMLVKANNAGFISAWRPQGKAALATVTYPFRANTNEGTLLIGSDGAAIDVDENSVREEDRATPAWRAFAAAHPDSVPFAPADFVGSTATSDGGQSVLFSTPLITCHACAEDGALLVAYTIDKAGIVRERKLLTIK
;
A
#
# COMPACT_ATOMS: atom_id res chain seq x y z
N MET A 1 -43.61 18.41 -6.48
CA MET A 1 -42.82 17.20 -6.75
C MET A 1 -41.47 17.37 -6.08
N GLN A 2 -41.23 16.73 -4.93
CA GLN A 2 -39.93 16.75 -4.25
C GLN A 2 -39.07 15.63 -4.83
N ALA A 3 -37.89 15.97 -5.34
CA ALA A 3 -36.89 14.99 -5.74
C ALA A 3 -36.42 14.24 -4.48
N ALA A 4 -36.64 12.93 -4.44
CA ALA A 4 -36.06 12.07 -3.43
C ALA A 4 -34.53 12.18 -3.53
N GLN A 5 -33.91 12.79 -2.52
CA GLN A 5 -32.46 12.76 -2.38
C GLN A 5 -32.06 11.31 -2.09
N ALA A 6 -31.44 10.65 -3.07
CA ALA A 6 -30.86 9.34 -2.88
C ALA A 6 -29.82 9.45 -1.75
N GLN A 7 -30.06 8.73 -0.65
CA GLN A 7 -29.08 8.61 0.42
C GLN A 7 -27.77 8.05 -0.18
N PRO A 8 -26.59 8.53 0.23
CA PRO A 8 -25.33 7.97 -0.24
C PRO A 8 -25.30 6.49 0.10
N GLN A 9 -25.31 5.61 -0.92
CA GLN A 9 -25.14 4.19 -0.68
C GLN A 9 -23.79 3.97 0.03
N PRO A 10 -23.72 3.05 1.01
CA PRO A 10 -22.45 2.65 1.60
C PRO A 10 -21.47 2.32 0.48
N THR A 11 -20.27 2.90 0.50
CA THR A 11 -19.30 2.80 -0.60
C THR A 11 -18.79 1.38 -0.87
N GLY A 12 -19.19 0.40 -0.06
CA GLY A 12 -18.72 -0.98 -0.13
C GLY A 12 -17.25 -1.11 0.29
N PRO A 13 -16.68 -2.32 0.21
CA PRO A 13 -15.25 -2.54 0.38
C PRO A 13 -14.43 -1.79 -0.68
N ILE A 14 -13.16 -1.55 -0.38
CA ILE A 14 -12.21 -1.03 -1.37
C ILE A 14 -12.02 -2.07 -2.47
N ASP A 15 -12.18 -1.66 -3.73
CA ASP A 15 -12.04 -2.50 -4.91
C ASP A 15 -11.41 -1.72 -6.08
N ALA A 16 -11.36 -2.32 -7.28
CA ALA A 16 -10.77 -1.72 -8.48
C ALA A 16 -11.35 -0.34 -8.85
N ARG A 17 -12.55 0.02 -8.38
CA ARG A 17 -13.14 1.36 -8.59
C ARG A 17 -12.44 2.44 -7.77
N ALA A 18 -11.57 2.06 -6.84
CA ALA A 18 -10.75 2.97 -6.06
C ALA A 18 -9.59 3.60 -6.86
N VAL A 19 -9.28 3.05 -8.04
CA VAL A 19 -8.28 3.64 -8.92
C VAL A 19 -8.71 5.04 -9.35
N TRP A 20 -7.84 6.02 -9.09
CA TRP A 20 -7.98 7.39 -9.58
C TRP A 20 -6.76 7.75 -10.42
N GLN A 21 -7.01 8.23 -11.63
CA GLN A 21 -5.98 8.76 -12.50
C GLN A 21 -5.68 10.19 -12.08
N GLU A 22 -4.44 10.44 -11.67
CA GLU A 22 -4.02 11.73 -11.13
C GLU A 22 -4.40 12.87 -12.07
N ARG A 23 -4.88 13.95 -11.47
CA ARG A 23 -5.01 15.27 -12.08
C ARG A 23 -4.05 16.20 -11.37
N SER A 24 -3.68 17.33 -11.98
CA SER A 24 -2.71 18.26 -11.38
C SER A 24 -3.04 18.58 -9.91
N LEU A 25 -2.14 18.18 -9.00
CA LEU A 25 -2.18 18.48 -7.57
C LEU A 25 -1.23 19.62 -7.18
N SER A 26 -0.67 20.35 -8.15
CA SER A 26 0.31 21.42 -7.89
C SER A 26 -0.22 22.50 -6.93
N ALA A 27 -1.51 22.85 -7.05
CA ALA A 27 -2.17 23.80 -6.14
C ALA A 27 -2.20 23.31 -4.68
N CYS A 28 -2.19 21.99 -4.43
CA CYS A 28 -2.16 21.40 -3.10
C CYS A 28 -0.75 21.36 -2.48
N ARG A 29 0.30 21.63 -3.27
CA ARG A 29 1.70 21.67 -2.82
C ARG A 29 2.20 23.09 -2.56
N SER A 30 1.45 24.11 -2.97
CA SER A 30 1.88 25.50 -2.87
C SER A 30 1.99 25.94 -1.42
N GLU A 31 3.09 26.58 -1.05
CA GLU A 31 3.28 27.25 0.26
C GLU A 31 2.22 28.35 0.52
N GLN A 32 1.55 28.80 -0.54
CA GLN A 32 0.45 29.77 -0.48
C GLN A 32 -0.91 29.11 -0.26
N SER A 33 -1.00 27.78 -0.26
CA SER A 33 -2.23 27.06 0.04
C SER A 33 -2.57 27.19 1.52
N THR A 34 -3.70 27.82 1.82
CA THR A 34 -4.25 27.90 3.19
C THR A 34 -4.94 26.61 3.62
N THR A 35 -5.03 25.61 2.73
CA THR A 35 -5.67 24.32 2.99
C THR A 35 -4.61 23.23 3.15
N ALA A 36 -4.76 22.40 4.19
CA ALA A 36 -3.90 21.24 4.41
C ALA A 36 -3.87 20.30 3.17
N PRO A 37 -2.72 19.70 2.81
CA PRO A 37 -2.58 18.93 1.57
C PRO A 37 -3.60 17.78 1.41
N ASP A 38 -3.93 17.09 2.49
CA ASP A 38 -4.92 16.02 2.55
C ASP A 38 -6.34 16.50 2.22
N VAL A 39 -6.75 17.63 2.81
CA VAL A 39 -8.04 18.28 2.52
C VAL A 39 -8.09 18.76 1.08
N CYS A 40 -6.99 19.32 0.57
CA CYS A 40 -6.89 19.77 -0.81
C CYS A 40 -6.99 18.61 -1.81
N LEU A 41 -6.32 17.48 -1.52
CA LEU A 41 -6.42 16.25 -2.31
C LEU A 41 -7.86 15.75 -2.39
N LEU A 42 -8.52 15.54 -1.25
CA LEU A 42 -9.89 15.01 -1.21
C LEU A 42 -10.88 15.91 -1.98
N ARG A 43 -10.77 17.23 -1.81
CA ARG A 43 -11.60 18.20 -2.56
C ARG A 43 -11.32 18.16 -4.05
N THR A 44 -10.06 17.98 -4.45
CA THR A 44 -9.68 17.89 -5.86
C THR A 44 -10.20 16.62 -6.50
N MET A 45 -10.07 15.47 -5.82
CA MET A 45 -10.67 14.22 -6.25
C MET A 45 -12.19 14.38 -6.45
N GLN A 46 -12.90 14.93 -5.45
CA GLN A 46 -14.34 15.18 -5.54
C GLN A 46 -14.72 16.07 -6.72
N ARG A 47 -14.07 17.23 -6.88
CA ARG A 47 -14.33 18.16 -7.99
C ARG A 47 -14.02 17.57 -9.36
N SER A 48 -13.04 16.68 -9.44
CA SER A 48 -12.66 15.99 -10.67
C SER A 48 -13.57 14.80 -11.01
N GLY A 49 -14.61 14.54 -10.21
CA GLY A 49 -15.53 13.42 -10.44
C GLY A 49 -14.95 12.05 -10.05
N ALA A 50 -14.03 12.00 -9.09
CA ALA A 50 -13.51 10.74 -8.56
C ALA A 50 -14.67 9.86 -8.05
N ARG A 51 -14.56 8.55 -8.29
CA ARG A 51 -15.55 7.58 -7.84
C ARG A 51 -15.63 7.56 -6.31
N PRO A 52 -16.79 7.25 -5.71
CA PRO A 52 -16.93 7.15 -4.26
C PRO A 52 -15.90 6.22 -3.61
N GLN A 53 -15.57 5.09 -4.24
CA GLN A 53 -14.54 4.16 -3.77
C GLN A 53 -13.14 4.78 -3.75
N ALA A 54 -12.79 5.61 -4.73
CA ALA A 54 -11.49 6.29 -4.77
C ALA A 54 -11.36 7.32 -3.64
N ILE A 55 -12.44 8.06 -3.37
CA ILE A 55 -12.48 9.00 -2.24
C ILE A 55 -12.41 8.23 -0.91
N ALA A 56 -13.08 7.08 -0.80
CA ALA A 56 -13.01 6.23 0.39
C ALA A 56 -11.59 5.70 0.63
N ALA A 57 -10.90 5.23 -0.41
CA ALA A 57 -9.51 4.79 -0.33
C ALA A 57 -8.58 5.95 0.09
N ALA A 58 -8.73 7.13 -0.51
CA ALA A 58 -7.94 8.30 -0.13
C ALA A 58 -8.17 8.72 1.33
N ARG A 59 -9.41 8.65 1.83
CA ARG A 59 -9.71 8.91 3.25
C ARG A 59 -9.08 7.90 4.19
N MET A 60 -9.07 6.62 3.81
CA MET A 60 -8.38 5.56 4.56
C MET A 60 -6.89 5.88 4.68
N LEU A 61 -6.25 6.27 3.58
CA LEU A 61 -4.83 6.66 3.56
C LEU A 61 -4.54 7.92 4.38
N VAL A 62 -5.40 8.94 4.31
CA VAL A 62 -5.30 10.15 5.16
C VAL A 62 -5.43 9.80 6.63
N LYS A 63 -6.34 8.90 7.02
CA LYS A 63 -6.49 8.43 8.41
C LYS A 63 -5.23 7.71 8.92
N ALA A 64 -4.47 7.09 8.01
CA ALA A 64 -3.16 6.51 8.28
C ALA A 64 -2.01 7.54 8.21
N ASN A 65 -2.30 8.84 8.20
CA ASN A 65 -1.34 9.95 8.05
C ASN A 65 -0.52 9.90 6.74
N ASN A 66 -1.03 9.26 5.71
CA ASN A 66 -0.36 9.04 4.44
C ASN A 66 -1.20 9.54 3.27
N ALA A 67 -1.40 10.86 3.16
CA ALA A 67 -2.23 11.45 2.11
C ALA A 67 -1.79 11.00 0.70
N GLY A 68 -2.69 10.30 0.02
CA GLY A 68 -2.44 9.66 -1.28
C GLY A 68 -3.69 9.07 -1.88
N PHE A 69 -3.53 8.37 -3.01
CA PHE A 69 -4.63 7.73 -3.73
C PHE A 69 -4.14 6.45 -4.41
N ILE A 70 -5.06 5.51 -4.66
CA ILE A 70 -4.77 4.31 -5.44
C ILE A 70 -4.67 4.70 -6.91
N SER A 71 -3.50 4.49 -7.53
CA SER A 71 -3.21 4.85 -8.92
C SER A 71 -3.29 3.65 -9.86
N ALA A 72 -3.11 2.43 -9.35
CA ALA A 72 -3.27 1.20 -10.12
C ALA A 72 -3.85 0.06 -9.28
N TRP A 73 -4.45 -0.91 -9.97
CA TRP A 73 -5.06 -2.09 -9.36
C TRP A 73 -4.74 -3.34 -10.19
N ARG A 74 -4.24 -4.38 -9.52
CA ARG A 74 -3.92 -5.67 -10.14
C ARG A 74 -4.60 -6.80 -9.35
N PRO A 75 -5.61 -7.48 -9.92
CA PRO A 75 -6.19 -8.66 -9.29
C PRO A 75 -5.13 -9.75 -9.06
N GLN A 76 -5.16 -10.40 -7.90
CA GLN A 76 -4.24 -11.46 -7.51
C GLN A 76 -4.98 -12.60 -6.77
N GLY A 77 -5.56 -13.51 -7.54
CA GLY A 77 -6.30 -14.65 -6.99
C GLY A 77 -7.45 -14.18 -6.09
N LYS A 78 -7.34 -14.46 -4.78
CA LYS A 78 -8.34 -14.09 -3.76
C LYS A 78 -8.12 -12.70 -3.13
N ALA A 79 -7.19 -11.92 -3.67
CA ALA A 79 -6.85 -10.58 -3.21
C ALA A 79 -6.57 -9.69 -4.42
N ALA A 80 -6.15 -8.47 -4.16
CA ALA A 80 -5.61 -7.58 -5.17
C ALA A 80 -4.40 -6.82 -4.64
N LEU A 81 -3.56 -6.38 -5.56
CA LEU A 81 -2.48 -5.46 -5.31
C LEU A 81 -2.90 -4.08 -5.80
N ALA A 82 -2.79 -3.08 -4.94
CA ALA A 82 -3.04 -1.70 -5.30
C ALA A 82 -1.75 -0.90 -5.19
N THR A 83 -1.41 -0.17 -6.25
CA THR A 83 -0.33 0.82 -6.20
C THR A 83 -0.91 2.11 -5.64
N VAL A 84 -0.25 2.68 -4.64
CA VAL A 84 -0.60 3.97 -4.05
C VAL A 84 0.40 5.00 -4.52
N THR A 85 -0.10 6.17 -4.91
CA THR A 85 0.72 7.36 -5.14
C THR A 85 0.57 8.31 -3.96
N TYR A 86 1.70 8.75 -3.41
CA TYR A 86 1.82 9.67 -2.28
C TYR A 86 2.39 11.01 -2.78
N PRO A 87 1.56 11.90 -3.34
CA PRO A 87 2.03 13.10 -4.03
C PRO A 87 2.67 14.14 -3.10
N PHE A 88 2.57 14.00 -1.79
CA PHE A 88 3.08 14.98 -0.83
C PHE A 88 4.30 14.49 -0.04
N ARG A 89 4.79 13.28 -0.31
CA ARG A 89 6.05 12.80 0.27
C ARG A 89 7.23 13.45 -0.45
N ALA A 90 8.35 13.59 0.28
CA ALA A 90 9.56 14.21 -0.25
C ALA A 90 10.44 13.20 -1.03
N ASN A 91 10.44 11.93 -0.65
CA ASN A 91 11.41 10.94 -1.11
C ASN A 91 10.75 9.77 -1.86
N THR A 92 9.91 8.98 -1.18
CA THR A 92 9.25 7.79 -1.77
C THR A 92 7.78 8.09 -2.04
N ASN A 93 7.44 8.26 -3.31
CA ASN A 93 6.11 8.72 -3.75
C ASN A 93 5.17 7.57 -4.15
N GLU A 94 5.60 6.32 -4.00
CA GLU A 94 4.79 5.14 -4.30
C GLU A 94 4.82 4.16 -3.11
N GLY A 95 3.81 3.29 -3.06
CA GLY A 95 3.76 2.17 -2.14
C GLY A 95 2.78 1.11 -2.63
N THR A 96 2.81 -0.05 -1.99
CA THR A 96 1.99 -1.20 -2.36
C THR A 96 1.02 -1.58 -1.22
N LEU A 97 -0.26 -1.73 -1.56
CA LEU A 97 -1.25 -2.32 -0.66
C LEU A 97 -1.64 -3.71 -1.14
N LEU A 98 -1.70 -4.65 -0.21
CA LEU A 98 -2.39 -5.93 -0.38
C LEU A 98 -3.83 -5.78 0.12
N ILE A 99 -4.79 -5.94 -0.79
CA ILE A 99 -6.22 -5.78 -0.50
C ILE A 99 -6.89 -7.15 -0.45
N GLY A 100 -7.44 -7.51 0.72
CA GLY A 100 -8.22 -8.73 0.89
C GLY A 100 -9.60 -8.66 0.20
N SER A 101 -10.27 -9.81 0.07
CA SER A 101 -11.63 -9.88 -0.49
C SER A 101 -12.68 -9.18 0.39
N ASP A 102 -12.37 -8.95 1.67
CA ASP A 102 -13.16 -8.15 2.61
C ASP A 102 -12.94 -6.64 2.48
N GLY A 103 -12.03 -6.22 1.58
CA GLY A 103 -11.65 -4.82 1.38
C GLY A 103 -10.65 -4.29 2.41
N ALA A 104 -10.14 -5.14 3.33
CA ALA A 104 -9.08 -4.74 4.24
C ALA A 104 -7.79 -4.48 3.45
N ALA A 105 -7.15 -3.33 3.71
CA ALA A 105 -5.92 -2.93 3.06
C ALA A 105 -4.74 -3.09 4.01
N ILE A 106 -3.73 -3.84 3.59
CA ILE A 106 -2.46 -3.99 4.30
C ILE A 106 -1.39 -3.24 3.50
N ASP A 107 -0.75 -2.26 4.11
CA ASP A 107 0.45 -1.65 3.56
C ASP A 107 1.62 -2.63 3.70
N VAL A 108 2.18 -3.08 2.58
CA VAL A 108 3.28 -4.06 2.58
C VAL A 108 4.62 -3.41 2.90
N ASP A 109 4.71 -2.09 2.72
CA ASP A 109 5.89 -1.27 2.94
C ASP A 109 5.92 -0.72 4.38
N GLU A 110 4.78 -0.69 5.07
CA GLU A 110 4.71 -0.29 6.47
C GLU A 110 5.32 -1.35 7.38
N ASN A 111 6.26 -0.93 8.25
CA ASN A 111 6.96 -1.80 9.19
C ASN A 111 7.58 -3.04 8.50
N SER A 112 8.27 -2.83 7.36
CA SER A 112 8.86 -3.92 6.56
C SER A 112 9.77 -4.87 7.36
N VAL A 113 10.32 -4.40 8.49
CA VAL A 113 11.04 -5.21 9.48
C VAL A 113 10.42 -4.99 10.86
N ARG A 114 9.70 -6.00 11.35
CA ARG A 114 9.03 -5.98 12.66
C ARG A 114 9.94 -6.50 13.77
N GLU A 115 9.52 -6.34 15.02
CA GLU A 115 10.30 -6.80 16.18
C GLU A 115 10.56 -8.31 16.14
N GLU A 116 9.56 -9.10 15.75
CA GLU A 116 9.68 -10.54 15.57
C GLU A 116 10.70 -10.91 14.47
N ASP A 117 10.79 -10.10 13.41
CA ASP A 117 11.77 -10.30 12.33
C ASP A 117 13.19 -10.03 12.84
N ARG A 118 13.36 -8.98 13.67
CA ARG A 118 14.65 -8.60 14.25
C ARG A 118 15.22 -9.65 15.20
N ALA A 119 14.35 -10.48 15.76
CA ALA A 119 14.75 -11.59 16.61
C ALA A 119 15.30 -12.79 15.82
N THR A 120 15.08 -12.86 14.49
CA THR A 120 15.51 -14.00 13.68
C THR A 120 17.03 -14.04 13.47
N PRO A 121 17.66 -15.24 13.40
CA PRO A 121 19.08 -15.36 13.06
C PRO A 121 19.44 -14.75 11.71
N ALA A 122 18.56 -14.87 10.72
CA ALA A 122 18.76 -14.30 9.38
C ALA A 122 18.90 -12.78 9.42
N TRP A 123 17.98 -12.08 10.11
CA TRP A 123 18.07 -10.63 10.27
C TRP A 123 19.31 -10.21 11.05
N ARG A 124 19.64 -10.88 12.16
CA ARG A 124 20.83 -10.54 12.96
C ARG A 124 22.12 -10.69 12.17
N ALA A 125 22.24 -11.76 11.37
CA ALA A 125 23.40 -11.97 10.52
C ALA A 125 23.51 -10.88 9.44
N PHE A 126 22.41 -10.55 8.77
CA PHE A 126 22.39 -9.48 7.76
C PHE A 126 22.75 -8.12 8.36
N ALA A 127 22.07 -7.71 9.45
CA ALA A 127 22.29 -6.41 10.08
C ALA A 127 23.70 -6.26 10.66
N ALA A 128 24.37 -7.34 11.04
CA ALA A 128 25.77 -7.32 11.46
C ALA A 128 26.73 -7.09 10.28
N ALA A 129 26.42 -7.64 9.10
CA ALA A 129 27.23 -7.47 7.89
C ALA A 129 26.96 -6.13 7.18
N HIS A 130 25.73 -5.63 7.28
CA HIS A 130 25.22 -4.46 6.57
C HIS A 130 24.50 -3.50 7.54
N PRO A 131 25.22 -2.87 8.50
CA PRO A 131 24.62 -2.09 9.58
C PRO A 131 23.88 -0.83 9.11
N ASP A 132 24.24 -0.31 7.94
CA ASP A 132 23.65 0.91 7.37
C ASP A 132 22.51 0.62 6.37
N SER A 133 22.25 -0.64 6.04
CA SER A 133 21.25 -1.00 5.05
C SER A 133 19.85 -1.02 5.65
N VAL A 134 18.90 -0.42 4.94
CA VAL A 134 17.51 -0.30 5.37
C VAL A 134 16.55 -0.78 4.29
N PRO A 135 15.33 -1.24 4.65
CA PRO A 135 14.31 -1.57 3.68
C PRO A 135 13.94 -0.33 2.87
N PHE A 136 13.89 -0.48 1.54
CA PHE A 136 13.54 0.60 0.64
C PHE A 136 12.27 0.24 -0.13
N ALA A 137 11.23 1.07 0.05
CA ALA A 137 9.95 0.91 -0.60
C ALA A 137 9.99 1.44 -2.06
N PRO A 138 9.14 0.94 -2.96
CA PRO A 138 8.11 -0.08 -2.70
C PRO A 138 8.66 -1.52 -2.76
N ALA A 139 7.99 -2.43 -2.06
CA ALA A 139 8.22 -3.86 -2.19
C ALA A 139 7.69 -4.38 -3.54
N ASP A 140 8.49 -5.19 -4.19
CA ASP A 140 8.14 -5.85 -5.44
C ASP A 140 7.33 -7.12 -5.18
N PHE A 141 6.26 -7.32 -5.93
CA PHE A 141 5.56 -8.59 -5.95
C PHE A 141 6.37 -9.64 -6.72
N VAL A 142 6.74 -10.72 -6.03
CA VAL A 142 7.53 -11.81 -6.60
C VAL A 142 6.62 -12.88 -7.23
N GLY A 143 5.51 -13.21 -6.55
CA GLY A 143 4.64 -14.28 -7.01
C GLY A 143 3.63 -14.72 -5.95
N SER A 144 2.79 -15.67 -6.34
CA SER A 144 1.80 -16.28 -5.44
C SER A 144 1.71 -17.78 -5.65
N THR A 145 1.49 -18.52 -4.57
CA THR A 145 1.28 -19.97 -4.59
C THR A 145 -0.01 -20.32 -3.87
N ALA A 146 -0.82 -21.21 -4.44
CA ALA A 146 -2.01 -21.72 -3.76
C ALA A 146 -1.61 -22.60 -2.56
N THR A 147 -2.36 -22.51 -1.46
CA THR A 147 -2.16 -23.37 -0.29
C THR A 147 -3.13 -24.55 -0.33
N SER A 148 -2.79 -25.66 0.32
CA SER A 148 -3.57 -26.91 0.28
C SER A 148 -4.97 -26.79 0.91
N ASP A 149 -5.18 -25.81 1.79
CA ASP A 149 -6.46 -25.49 2.42
C ASP A 149 -7.35 -24.58 1.55
N GLY A 150 -6.91 -24.30 0.32
CA GLY A 150 -7.64 -23.48 -0.65
C GLY A 150 -7.40 -21.97 -0.49
N GLY A 151 -6.45 -21.56 0.35
CA GLY A 151 -5.95 -20.18 0.40
C GLY A 151 -4.88 -19.87 -0.66
N GLN A 152 -4.13 -18.80 -0.43
CA GLN A 152 -2.95 -18.44 -1.22
C GLN A 152 -1.89 -17.78 -0.34
N SER A 153 -0.62 -18.01 -0.67
CA SER A 153 0.51 -17.24 -0.14
C SER A 153 1.01 -16.30 -1.23
N VAL A 154 1.16 -15.01 -0.91
CA VAL A 154 1.75 -14.00 -1.80
C VAL A 154 3.10 -13.57 -1.25
N LEU A 155 4.09 -13.45 -2.12
CA LEU A 155 5.47 -13.14 -1.77
C LEU A 155 5.86 -11.77 -2.29
N PHE A 156 6.45 -10.95 -1.42
CA PHE A 156 7.05 -9.68 -1.75
C PHE A 156 8.56 -9.68 -1.47
N SER A 157 9.27 -8.86 -2.24
CA SER A 157 10.70 -8.60 -2.10
C SER A 157 10.89 -7.11 -1.84
N THR A 158 11.41 -6.75 -0.67
CA THR A 158 11.77 -5.36 -0.36
C THR A 158 13.29 -5.23 -0.40
N PRO A 159 13.86 -4.40 -1.29
CA PRO A 159 15.31 -4.22 -1.35
C PRO A 159 15.85 -3.64 -0.04
N LEU A 160 17.05 -4.07 0.33
CA LEU A 160 17.82 -3.55 1.45
C LEU A 160 19.02 -2.79 0.87
N ILE A 161 19.04 -1.47 1.06
CA ILE A 161 20.05 -0.60 0.46
C ILE A 161 20.61 0.38 1.48
N THR A 162 21.84 0.83 1.25
CA THR A 162 22.48 1.94 1.99
C THR A 162 22.21 3.31 1.36
N CYS A 163 22.02 3.35 0.04
CA CYS A 163 21.69 4.58 -0.69
C CYS A 163 20.85 4.30 -1.93
N HIS A 164 20.05 5.28 -2.37
CA HIS A 164 19.12 5.11 -3.51
C HIS A 164 19.82 4.71 -4.83
N ALA A 165 21.07 5.13 -5.03
CA ALA A 165 21.85 4.81 -6.23
C ALA A 165 22.81 3.63 -6.05
N CYS A 166 22.86 3.03 -4.86
CA CYS A 166 23.78 1.96 -4.52
C CYS A 166 23.25 0.62 -5.05
N ALA A 167 24.14 -0.36 -5.17
CA ALA A 167 23.71 -1.75 -5.34
C ALA A 167 22.91 -2.21 -4.11
N GLU A 168 22.00 -3.14 -4.30
CA GLU A 168 21.29 -3.79 -3.20
C GLU A 168 22.27 -4.63 -2.38
N ASP A 169 22.23 -4.46 -1.07
CA ASP A 169 22.98 -5.29 -0.11
C ASP A 169 22.27 -6.62 0.12
N GLY A 170 20.96 -6.67 -0.13
CA GLY A 170 20.13 -7.85 -0.04
C GLY A 170 18.66 -7.52 -0.25
N ALA A 171 17.77 -8.50 -0.03
CA ALA A 171 16.34 -8.27 -0.09
C ALA A 171 15.54 -9.05 0.95
N LEU A 172 14.57 -8.38 1.59
CA LEU A 172 13.60 -9.02 2.48
C LEU A 172 12.57 -9.78 1.67
N LEU A 173 12.47 -11.09 1.90
CA LEU A 173 11.39 -11.89 1.35
C LEU A 173 10.29 -12.11 2.37
N VAL A 174 9.18 -11.40 2.20
CA VAL A 174 8.04 -11.43 3.13
C VAL A 174 6.84 -12.07 2.45
N ALA A 175 6.32 -13.13 3.05
CA ALA A 175 5.10 -13.80 2.61
C ALA A 175 3.89 -13.33 3.41
N TYR A 176 2.75 -13.16 2.74
CA TYR A 176 1.46 -12.98 3.36
C TYR A 176 0.56 -14.18 3.05
N THR A 177 -0.05 -14.75 4.09
CA THR A 177 -1.01 -15.85 3.95
C THR A 177 -2.41 -15.27 3.86
N ILE A 178 -3.16 -15.71 2.85
CA ILE A 178 -4.53 -15.32 2.57
C ILE A 178 -5.36 -16.59 2.63
N ASP A 179 -6.40 -16.58 3.45
CA ASP A 179 -7.24 -17.77 3.64
C ASP A 179 -8.16 -18.04 2.43
N LYS A 180 -8.90 -19.15 2.48
CA LYS A 180 -9.87 -19.52 1.44
C LYS A 180 -10.97 -18.49 1.20
N ALA A 181 -11.26 -17.62 2.16
CA ALA A 181 -12.23 -16.53 2.05
C ALA A 181 -11.61 -15.25 1.45
N GLY A 182 -10.30 -15.24 1.20
CA GLY A 182 -9.58 -14.09 0.67
C GLY A 182 -9.19 -13.06 1.72
N ILE A 183 -9.17 -13.44 3.00
CA ILE A 183 -8.79 -12.56 4.11
C ILE A 183 -7.30 -12.75 4.39
N VAL A 184 -6.55 -11.64 4.51
CA VAL A 184 -5.13 -11.67 4.91
C VAL A 184 -5.03 -12.06 6.38
N ARG A 185 -4.28 -13.11 6.71
CA ARG A 185 -4.20 -13.68 8.06
C ARG A 185 -2.85 -13.52 8.73
N GLU A 186 -1.78 -13.75 7.97
CA GLU A 186 -0.43 -13.83 8.53
C GLU A 186 0.54 -13.09 7.62
N ARG A 187 1.58 -12.52 8.23
CA ARG A 187 2.78 -12.01 7.57
C ARG A 187 3.97 -12.75 8.16
N LYS A 188 4.88 -13.23 7.32
CA LYS A 188 6.07 -13.95 7.74
C LYS A 188 7.29 -13.54 6.92
N LEU A 189 8.37 -13.11 7.58
CA LEU A 189 9.69 -13.06 6.95
C LEU A 189 10.17 -14.48 6.68
N LEU A 190 10.42 -14.81 5.41
CA LEU A 190 10.91 -16.12 5.01
C LEU A 190 12.43 -16.18 5.10
N THR A 191 13.11 -15.20 4.50
CA THR A 191 14.56 -15.10 4.45
C THR A 191 14.97 -13.69 4.06
N ILE A 192 16.27 -13.43 4.17
CA ILE A 192 16.95 -12.32 3.52
C ILE A 192 17.78 -12.94 2.40
N LYS A 193 17.67 -12.39 1.18
CA LYS A 193 18.53 -12.74 0.04
C LYS A 193 19.81 -11.93 0.07
#